data_AF-A0A381V921-F1
#
_entry.id   AF-A0A381V921-F1
#
_cell.length_a   1.000
_cell.length_b   1.000
_cell.length_c   1.000
_cell.angle_alpha   90.00
_cell.angle_beta   90.00
_cell.angle_gamma   90.00
#
_symmetry.space_group_name_H-M   'P 1'
#
loop_
_entity.id
_entity.type
_entity.pdbx_description
1 polymer ?
#
loop_
_entity_poly.entity_id
_entity_poly.type
_entity_poly.pdbx_seq_one_letter_code
_entity_poly.pdbx_strand_id
1 'polypeptide(L)'
;MQIFNQNKYIFFLTCFLILSGCINESKTDRDFNKIVESFTSKKNNFSKTSNRLSEEYIFSELSVVKNELNKLRSVIYEDLSNEEKVDYKFIESLLVGKEIRYEDIQSWKRDPRDYMNFRQISSTINGAKTCKDKITFLTEYLPIIQEDLKSGSKQLVEYVPRFQELGLYMAK
;
A
#
# COMPACT_ATOMS: atom_id res chain seq x y z
N MET A 1 62.24 -18.02 -32.11
CA MET A 1 61.72 -17.83 -30.73
C MET A 1 60.76 -16.64 -30.72
N GLN A 2 59.58 -16.78 -31.35
CA GLN A 2 58.61 -15.69 -31.55
C GLN A 2 57.20 -16.02 -31.00
N ILE A 3 57.07 -17.09 -30.22
CA ILE A 3 55.76 -17.61 -29.77
C ILE A 3 55.36 -17.01 -28.40
N PHE A 4 56.28 -16.44 -27.64
CA PHE A 4 56.01 -15.96 -26.27
C PHE A 4 55.33 -14.58 -26.17
N ASN A 5 55.29 -13.79 -27.25
CA ASN A 5 54.74 -12.43 -27.19
C ASN A 5 53.25 -12.33 -27.54
N GLN A 6 52.68 -13.29 -28.27
CA GLN A 6 51.25 -13.26 -28.64
C GLN A 6 50.34 -13.62 -27.45
N ASN A 7 50.78 -14.50 -26.55
CA ASN A 7 49.99 -14.90 -25.38
C ASN A 7 49.80 -13.78 -24.35
N LYS A 8 50.71 -12.79 -24.27
CA LYS A 8 50.55 -11.64 -23.36
C LYS A 8 49.43 -10.69 -23.81
N TYR A 9 49.29 -10.46 -25.12
CA TYR A 9 48.23 -9.60 -25.65
C TYR A 9 46.85 -10.26 -25.55
N ILE A 10 46.77 -11.58 -25.76
CA ILE A 10 45.53 -12.34 -25.58
C ILE A 10 45.09 -12.30 -24.11
N PHE A 11 46.02 -12.49 -23.17
CA PHE A 11 45.72 -12.44 -21.73
C PHE A 11 45.28 -11.04 -21.27
N PHE A 12 45.88 -9.98 -21.84
CA PHE A 12 45.48 -8.59 -21.57
C PHE A 12 44.08 -8.27 -22.14
N LEU A 13 43.77 -8.77 -23.33
CA LEU A 13 42.47 -8.56 -23.97
C LEU A 13 41.34 -9.30 -23.22
N THR A 14 41.59 -10.51 -22.74
CA THR A 14 40.62 -11.27 -21.92
C THR A 14 40.41 -10.64 -20.54
N CYS A 15 41.46 -10.05 -19.94
CA CYS A 15 41.32 -9.37 -18.64
C CYS A 15 40.52 -8.06 -18.77
N PHE A 16 40.69 -7.32 -19.88
CA PHE A 16 39.95 -6.10 -20.16
C PHE A 16 38.44 -6.35 -20.41
N LEU A 17 38.10 -7.48 -21.03
CA LEU A 17 36.70 -7.88 -21.29
C LEU A 17 35.97 -8.37 -20.02
N ILE A 18 36.70 -8.92 -19.04
CA ILE A 18 36.11 -9.36 -17.76
C ILE A 18 35.91 -8.16 -16.82
N LEU A 19 36.76 -7.12 -16.91
CA LEU A 19 36.64 -5.90 -16.11
C LEU A 19 35.58 -4.91 -16.62
N SER A 20 35.13 -5.00 -17.88
CA SER A 20 34.00 -4.22 -18.38
C SER A 20 32.63 -4.86 -18.09
N GLY A 21 32.61 -6.02 -17.42
CA GLY A 21 31.40 -6.73 -17.02
C GLY A 21 30.81 -6.27 -15.68
N CYS A 22 31.27 -5.15 -15.10
CA CYS A 22 30.55 -4.50 -14.03
C CYS A 22 29.26 -3.92 -14.62
N ILE A 23 28.16 -4.66 -14.43
CA ILE A 23 26.80 -4.17 -14.62
C ILE A 23 26.69 -2.89 -13.80
N ASN A 24 26.77 -1.74 -14.46
CA ASN A 24 26.33 -0.50 -13.87
C ASN A 24 24.83 -0.66 -13.69
N GLU A 25 24.39 -0.97 -12.47
CA GLU A 25 22.99 -0.74 -12.10
C GLU A 25 22.62 0.65 -12.58
N SER A 26 21.64 0.70 -13.46
CA SER A 26 21.18 1.95 -14.02
C SER A 26 20.70 2.84 -12.86
N LYS A 27 20.88 4.16 -12.96
CA LYS A 27 20.35 5.08 -11.93
C LYS A 27 18.84 4.87 -11.73
N THR A 28 18.15 4.49 -12.80
CA THR A 28 16.75 4.10 -12.86
C THR A 28 16.41 2.85 -12.04
N ASP A 29 17.23 1.78 -12.06
CA ASP A 29 17.05 0.59 -11.21
C ASP A 29 17.09 0.96 -9.73
N ARG A 30 18.09 1.76 -9.34
CA ARG A 30 18.27 2.13 -7.93
C ARG A 30 17.10 2.99 -7.42
N ASP A 31 16.49 3.79 -8.29
CA ASP A 31 15.38 4.64 -7.90
C ASP A 31 14.05 3.88 -7.89
N PHE A 32 13.83 2.91 -8.79
CA PHE A 32 12.66 2.02 -8.73
C PHE A 32 12.70 1.08 -7.52
N ASN A 33 13.84 0.45 -7.23
CA ASN A 33 13.98 -0.43 -6.07
C ASN A 33 13.67 0.27 -4.74
N LYS A 34 14.06 1.54 -4.59
CA LYS A 34 13.65 2.35 -3.42
C LYS A 34 12.14 2.56 -3.32
N ILE A 35 11.44 2.69 -4.46
CA ILE A 35 9.98 2.79 -4.47
C ILE A 35 9.37 1.47 -4.01
N VAL A 36 9.86 0.34 -4.51
CA VAL A 36 9.42 -1.00 -4.10
C VAL A 36 9.66 -1.22 -2.61
N GLU A 37 10.86 -0.92 -2.11
CA GLU A 37 11.20 -1.01 -0.68
C GLU A 37 10.32 -0.09 0.17
N SER A 38 10.11 1.15 -0.25
CA SER A 38 9.23 2.09 0.44
C SER A 38 7.78 1.61 0.44
N PHE A 39 7.32 0.95 -0.61
CA PHE A 39 5.96 0.42 -0.70
C PHE A 39 5.78 -0.82 0.17
N THR A 40 6.72 -1.74 0.13
CA THR A 40 6.67 -3.03 0.85
C THR A 40 6.95 -2.89 2.35
N SER A 41 7.77 -1.92 2.76
CA SER A 41 8.05 -1.63 4.17
C SER A 41 6.85 -1.05 4.93
N LYS A 42 5.82 -0.57 4.22
CA LYS A 42 4.59 -0.09 4.84
C LYS A 42 3.84 -1.25 5.47
N LYS A 43 3.89 -1.32 6.80
CA LYS A 43 3.01 -2.20 7.56
C LYS A 43 1.57 -1.72 7.43
N ASN A 44 0.64 -2.67 7.37
CA ASN A 44 -0.78 -2.41 7.62
C ASN A 44 -0.92 -1.87 9.04
N ASN A 45 -0.84 -0.55 9.19
CA ASN A 45 -1.22 0.12 10.41
C ASN A 45 -2.73 0.00 10.52
N PHE A 46 -3.20 -1.02 11.23
CA PHE A 46 -4.44 -0.89 12.00
C PHE A 46 -4.15 0.17 13.06
N SER A 47 -4.11 1.43 12.62
CA SER A 47 -3.54 2.49 13.41
C SER A 47 -4.36 2.58 14.70
N LYS A 48 -3.64 2.70 15.82
CA LYS A 48 -4.26 3.08 17.09
C LYS A 48 -4.61 4.58 17.11
N THR A 49 -4.48 5.25 15.97
CA THR A 49 -4.75 6.67 15.85
C THR A 49 -6.25 6.88 15.94
N SER A 50 -6.67 7.72 16.87
CA SER A 50 -8.08 7.98 17.16
C SER A 50 -8.84 8.60 15.99
N ASN A 51 -8.18 9.33 15.10
CA ASN A 51 -8.81 10.05 13.98
C ASN A 51 -8.63 9.35 12.62
N ARG A 52 -8.33 8.05 12.60
CA ARG A 52 -7.98 7.29 11.38
C ARG A 52 -9.08 7.21 10.32
N LEU A 53 -10.32 7.57 10.65
CA LEU A 53 -11.45 7.67 9.70
C LEU A 53 -12.03 9.09 9.61
N SER A 54 -11.30 10.10 10.12
CA SER A 54 -11.67 11.49 9.92
C SER A 54 -11.45 11.91 8.47
N GLU A 55 -12.20 12.90 8.00
CA GLU A 55 -12.08 13.43 6.63
C GLU A 55 -10.66 13.97 6.41
N GLU A 56 -10.11 14.66 7.41
CA GLU A 56 -8.77 15.21 7.37
C GLU A 56 -7.71 14.10 7.20
N TYR A 57 -7.88 12.98 7.92
CA TYR A 57 -6.99 11.83 7.77
C TYR A 57 -7.11 11.22 6.38
N ILE A 58 -8.33 11.00 5.89
CA ILE A 58 -8.59 10.45 4.56
C ILE A 58 -7.95 11.32 3.46
N PHE A 59 -8.09 12.64 3.54
CA PHE A 59 -7.44 13.54 2.60
C PHE A 59 -5.92 13.55 2.72
N SER A 60 -5.38 13.41 3.92
CA SER A 60 -3.93 13.25 4.11
C SER A 60 -3.41 11.98 3.44
N GLU A 61 -4.14 10.85 3.58
CA GLU A 61 -3.81 9.58 2.93
C GLU A 61 -3.94 9.69 1.41
N LEU A 62 -4.96 10.37 0.88
CA LEU A 62 -5.10 10.65 -0.55
C LEU A 62 -3.89 11.43 -1.08
N SER A 63 -3.45 12.46 -0.36
CA SER A 63 -2.26 13.23 -0.75
C SER A 63 -1.00 12.36 -0.78
N VAL A 64 -0.84 11.46 0.19
CA VAL A 64 0.29 10.51 0.22
C VAL A 64 0.22 9.55 -0.98
N VAL A 65 -0.95 8.99 -1.27
CA VAL A 65 -1.16 8.09 -2.41
C VAL A 65 -0.84 8.78 -3.74
N LYS A 66 -1.35 10.00 -3.95
CA LYS A 66 -1.06 10.77 -5.18
C LYS A 66 0.43 11.06 -5.34
N ASN A 67 1.12 11.41 -4.26
CA ASN A 67 2.56 11.63 -4.30
C ASN A 67 3.33 10.35 -4.65
N GLU A 68 2.94 9.20 -4.11
CA GLU A 68 3.55 7.91 -4.43
C GLU A 68 3.30 7.49 -5.87
N LEU A 69 2.08 7.70 -6.36
CA LEU A 69 1.71 7.42 -7.73
C LEU A 69 2.51 8.30 -8.71
N ASN A 70 2.71 9.58 -8.39
CA ASN A 70 3.56 10.48 -9.18
C ASN A 70 5.01 10.03 -9.21
N LYS A 71 5.57 9.59 -8.06
CA LYS A 71 6.92 9.02 -8.01
C LYS A 71 7.03 7.76 -8.88
N LEU A 72 6.08 6.84 -8.77
CA LEU A 72 6.04 5.64 -9.60
C LEU A 72 5.96 5.98 -11.10
N ARG A 73 5.06 6.89 -11.48
CA ARG A 73 4.87 7.32 -12.87
C ARG A 73 6.05 8.10 -13.46
N SER A 74 6.98 8.58 -12.62
CA SER A 74 8.23 9.20 -13.09
C SER A 74 9.29 8.20 -13.54
N VAL A 75 9.11 6.91 -13.21
CA VAL A 75 9.98 5.82 -13.67
C VAL A 75 9.63 5.50 -15.12
N ILE A 76 10.66 5.42 -15.98
CA ILE A 76 10.52 5.02 -17.38
C ILE A 76 10.24 3.52 -17.41
N TYR A 77 8.99 3.14 -17.69
CA TYR A 77 8.53 1.75 -17.62
C TYR A 77 9.29 0.83 -18.58
N GLU A 78 9.69 1.35 -19.75
CA GLU A 78 10.36 0.59 -20.80
C GLU A 78 11.75 0.11 -20.35
N ASP A 79 12.43 0.90 -19.51
CA ASP A 79 13.79 0.64 -19.01
C ASP A 79 13.83 -0.45 -17.93
N LEU A 80 12.67 -0.83 -17.38
CA LEU A 80 12.57 -1.85 -16.34
C LEU A 80 12.76 -3.27 -16.90
N SER A 81 13.35 -4.14 -16.09
CA SER A 81 13.35 -5.58 -16.35
C SER A 81 11.93 -6.16 -16.34
N ASN A 82 11.75 -7.37 -16.88
CA ASN A 82 10.42 -7.99 -16.92
C ASN A 82 9.82 -8.22 -15.53
N GLU A 83 10.65 -8.53 -14.54
CA GLU A 83 10.23 -8.71 -13.15
C GLU A 83 9.78 -7.38 -12.54
N GLU A 84 10.60 -6.33 -12.71
CA GLU A 84 10.27 -4.98 -12.23
C GLU A 84 9.02 -4.40 -12.90
N LYS A 85 8.75 -4.74 -14.17
CA LYS A 85 7.52 -4.37 -14.87
C LYS A 85 6.28 -4.96 -14.19
N VAL A 86 6.37 -6.20 -13.70
CA VAL A 86 5.29 -6.83 -12.94
C VAL A 86 5.08 -6.09 -11.62
N ASP A 87 6.16 -5.82 -10.87
CA ASP A 87 6.09 -5.07 -9.61
C ASP A 87 5.52 -3.66 -9.81
N TYR A 88 5.94 -2.97 -10.87
CA TYR A 88 5.43 -1.66 -11.25
C TYR A 88 3.92 -1.71 -11.40
N LYS A 89 3.40 -2.64 -12.22
CA LYS A 89 1.96 -2.76 -12.49
C LYS A 89 1.18 -3.16 -11.25
N PHE A 90 1.77 -3.99 -10.40
CA PHE A 90 1.15 -4.36 -9.13
C PHE A 90 1.01 -3.16 -8.19
N ILE A 91 2.09 -2.40 -7.99
CA ILE A 91 2.09 -1.20 -7.15
C ILE A 91 1.13 -0.14 -7.73
N GLU A 92 1.18 0.10 -9.04
CA GLU A 92 0.29 1.03 -9.74
C GLU A 92 -1.17 0.69 -9.49
N SER A 93 -1.56 -0.58 -9.69
CA SER A 93 -2.93 -1.05 -9.47
C SER A 93 -3.41 -0.80 -8.04
N LEU A 94 -2.57 -1.07 -7.04
CA LEU A 94 -2.91 -0.83 -5.64
C LEU A 94 -3.05 0.66 -5.31
N LEU A 95 -2.17 1.52 -5.83
CA LEU A 95 -2.22 2.96 -5.59
C LEU A 95 -3.41 3.61 -6.30
N VAL A 96 -3.66 3.28 -7.56
CA VAL A 96 -4.84 3.76 -8.32
C VAL A 96 -6.13 3.31 -7.63
N GLY A 97 -6.21 2.06 -7.17
CA GLY A 97 -7.37 1.58 -6.43
C GLY A 97 -7.62 2.33 -5.11
N LYS A 98 -6.56 2.81 -4.44
CA LYS A 98 -6.69 3.68 -3.26
C LYS A 98 -7.12 5.09 -3.62
N GLU A 99 -6.55 5.68 -4.67
CA GLU A 99 -6.93 7.00 -5.18
C GLU A 99 -8.43 7.06 -5.50
N ILE A 100 -8.91 6.13 -6.35
CA ILE A 100 -10.33 6.03 -6.73
C ILE A 100 -11.24 5.89 -5.50
N ARG A 101 -10.83 5.08 -4.50
CA ARG A 101 -11.61 4.89 -3.27
C ARG A 101 -11.78 6.20 -2.49
N TYR A 102 -10.70 6.95 -2.34
CA TYR A 102 -10.68 8.17 -1.54
C TYR A 102 -11.26 9.38 -2.27
N GLU A 103 -11.08 9.48 -3.59
CA GLU A 103 -11.46 10.65 -4.38
C GLU A 103 -12.81 10.49 -5.09
N ASP A 104 -13.03 9.38 -5.79
CA ASP A 104 -14.20 9.21 -6.66
C ASP A 104 -15.35 8.50 -5.96
N ILE A 105 -15.10 7.31 -5.40
CA ILE A 105 -16.16 6.48 -4.79
C ILE A 105 -16.64 7.10 -3.48
N GLN A 106 -15.70 7.58 -2.66
CA GLN A 106 -15.94 8.17 -1.34
C GLN A 106 -16.93 7.36 -0.49
N SER A 107 -16.71 6.03 -0.41
CA SER A 107 -17.64 5.13 0.30
C SER A 107 -17.87 5.56 1.74
N TRP A 108 -16.87 6.16 2.37
CA TRP A 108 -16.92 6.72 3.72
C TRP A 108 -17.97 7.83 3.90
N LYS A 109 -18.45 8.48 2.84
CA LYS A 109 -19.59 9.43 2.92
C LYS A 109 -20.97 8.78 2.84
N ARG A 110 -21.03 7.50 2.50
CA ARG A 110 -22.28 6.80 2.12
C ARG A 110 -22.53 5.49 2.88
N ASP A 111 -21.47 4.75 3.18
CA ASP A 111 -21.53 3.44 3.81
C ASP A 111 -21.15 3.53 5.30
N PRO A 112 -22.14 3.47 6.23
CA PRO A 112 -21.86 3.55 7.66
C PRO A 112 -20.95 2.41 8.16
N ARG A 113 -20.80 1.33 7.39
CA ARG A 113 -19.99 0.17 7.79
C ARG A 113 -18.50 0.43 7.72
N ASP A 114 -18.06 1.43 6.95
CA ASP A 114 -16.66 1.84 6.92
C ASP A 114 -16.17 2.29 8.31
N TYR A 115 -17.11 2.74 9.18
CA TYR A 115 -16.85 3.13 10.57
C TYR A 115 -17.10 2.02 11.60
N MET A 116 -17.67 0.88 11.20
CA MET A 116 -18.08 -0.21 12.10
C MET A 116 -17.01 -1.31 12.19
N ASN A 117 -15.80 -0.94 12.62
CA ASN A 117 -14.64 -1.84 12.68
C ASN A 117 -14.64 -2.82 13.88
N PHE A 118 -15.78 -3.45 14.16
CA PHE A 118 -15.97 -4.35 15.32
C PHE A 118 -15.36 -5.75 15.12
N ARG A 119 -14.94 -6.10 13.90
CA ARG A 119 -14.37 -7.44 13.61
C ARG A 119 -13.17 -7.76 14.50
N GLN A 120 -12.32 -6.76 14.77
CA GLN A 120 -11.11 -6.93 15.58
C GLN A 120 -11.44 -7.16 17.07
N ILE A 121 -12.56 -6.61 17.55
CA ILE A 121 -13.10 -6.89 18.88
C ILE A 121 -13.53 -8.35 18.95
N SER A 122 -14.37 -8.78 18.02
CA SER A 122 -14.87 -10.16 17.98
C SER A 122 -13.74 -11.19 17.88
N SER A 123 -12.77 -10.98 16.97
CA SER A 123 -11.65 -11.90 16.81
C SER A 123 -10.74 -11.95 18.04
N THR A 124 -10.55 -10.82 18.73
CA THR A 124 -9.70 -10.76 19.92
C THR A 124 -10.38 -11.40 21.13
N ILE A 125 -11.67 -11.14 21.36
CA ILE A 125 -12.43 -11.71 22.47
C ILE A 125 -12.54 -13.24 22.33
N ASN A 126 -12.86 -13.72 21.13
CA ASN A 126 -13.05 -15.15 20.87
C ASN A 126 -11.73 -15.91 20.63
N GLY A 127 -10.62 -15.19 20.45
CA GLY A 127 -9.31 -15.78 20.20
C GLY A 127 -8.64 -16.36 21.45
N ALA A 128 -7.51 -17.05 21.23
CA ALA A 128 -6.72 -17.74 22.24
C ALA A 128 -5.91 -16.84 23.19
N LYS A 129 -6.12 -15.50 23.16
CA LYS A 129 -5.42 -14.57 24.05
C LYS A 129 -5.84 -14.76 25.51
N THR A 130 -4.95 -14.38 26.44
CA THR A 130 -5.28 -14.39 27.87
C THR A 130 -6.34 -13.34 28.21
N CYS A 131 -7.03 -13.50 29.34
CA CYS A 131 -8.00 -12.50 29.81
C CYS A 131 -7.34 -11.11 29.99
N LYS A 132 -6.10 -11.08 30.51
CA LYS A 132 -5.34 -9.83 30.68
C LYS A 132 -5.11 -9.14 29.34
N ASP A 133 -4.65 -9.87 28.32
CA ASP A 133 -4.38 -9.30 27.00
C ASP A 133 -5.65 -8.82 26.30
N LYS A 134 -6.77 -9.54 26.50
CA LYS A 134 -8.09 -9.13 25.99
C LYS A 134 -8.54 -7.82 26.63
N ILE A 135 -8.40 -7.69 27.95
CA ILE A 135 -8.72 -6.46 28.68
C ILE A 135 -7.86 -5.30 28.18
N THR A 136 -6.53 -5.48 28.10
CA THR A 136 -5.62 -4.44 27.58
C THR A 136 -6.02 -4.00 26.17
N PHE A 137 -6.29 -4.95 25.27
CA PHE A 137 -6.75 -4.64 23.92
C PHE A 137 -8.05 -3.83 23.93
N LEU A 138 -9.06 -4.24 24.70
CA LEU A 138 -10.34 -3.54 24.74
C LEU A 138 -10.21 -2.12 25.28
N THR A 139 -9.43 -1.93 26.34
CA THR A 139 -9.16 -0.61 26.92
C THR A 139 -8.51 0.33 25.91
N GLU A 140 -7.60 -0.16 25.07
CA GLU A 140 -6.96 0.64 24.03
C GLU A 140 -7.83 0.85 22.78
N TYR A 141 -8.60 -0.17 22.39
CA TYR A 141 -9.29 -0.18 21.10
C TYR A 141 -10.69 0.44 21.13
N LEU A 142 -11.43 0.31 22.23
CA LEU A 142 -12.77 0.87 22.35
C LEU A 142 -12.81 2.39 22.16
N PRO A 143 -11.88 3.19 22.73
CA PRO A 143 -11.84 4.63 22.47
C PRO A 143 -11.65 4.98 20.99
N ILE A 144 -10.84 4.22 20.26
CA ILE A 144 -10.63 4.42 18.82
C ILE A 144 -11.93 4.19 18.06
N ILE A 145 -12.65 3.11 18.38
CA ILE A 145 -13.94 2.81 17.76
C ILE A 145 -14.97 3.90 18.06
N GLN A 146 -14.95 4.48 19.26
CA GLN A 146 -15.82 5.61 19.59
C GLN A 146 -15.54 6.82 18.67
N GLU A 147 -14.27 7.11 18.39
CA GLU A 147 -13.89 8.20 17.48
C GLU A 147 -14.17 7.87 16.00
N ASP A 148 -14.02 6.61 15.59
CA ASP A 148 -14.47 6.14 14.27
C ASP A 148 -15.98 6.41 14.09
N LEU A 149 -16.80 6.05 15.08
CA LEU A 149 -18.26 6.27 15.03
C LEU A 149 -18.63 7.76 15.06
N LYS A 150 -17.93 8.59 15.83
CA LYS A 150 -18.10 10.06 15.82
C LYS A 150 -17.77 10.64 14.45
N SER A 151 -16.72 10.12 13.81
CA SER A 151 -16.32 10.52 12.46
C SER A 151 -17.41 10.16 11.46
N GLY A 152 -17.99 8.96 11.52
CA GLY A 152 -19.10 8.55 10.65
C GLY A 152 -20.35 9.41 10.85
N SER A 153 -20.72 9.70 12.09
CA SER A 153 -21.89 10.56 12.41
C SER A 153 -21.80 11.95 11.77
N LYS A 154 -20.59 12.50 11.59
CA LYS A 154 -20.36 13.82 10.98
C LYS A 154 -20.26 13.78 9.46
N GLN A 155 -19.77 12.68 8.88
CA GLN A 155 -19.35 12.61 7.48
C GLN A 155 -20.34 11.87 6.56
N LEU A 156 -21.25 11.06 7.12
CA LEU A 156 -22.27 10.38 6.34
C LEU A 156 -23.30 11.39 5.81
N VAL A 157 -23.37 11.56 4.49
CA VAL A 157 -24.24 12.54 3.83
C VAL A 157 -25.46 11.87 3.21
N GLU A 158 -25.31 10.64 2.74
CA GLU A 158 -26.36 9.87 2.06
C GLU A 158 -26.41 8.46 2.64
N TYR A 159 -27.61 7.93 2.90
CA TYR A 159 -27.77 6.52 3.24
C TYR A 159 -28.04 5.74 1.97
N VAL A 160 -27.14 4.83 1.61
CA VAL A 160 -27.33 3.88 0.50
C VAL A 160 -27.79 2.54 1.08
N PRO A 161 -29.11 2.25 1.11
CA PRO A 161 -29.61 0.95 1.55
C PRO A 161 -29.11 -0.14 0.61
N ARG A 162 -28.72 -1.30 1.16
CA ARG A 162 -28.29 -2.42 0.32
C ARG A 162 -29.46 -3.04 -0.42
N PHE A 163 -29.17 -3.82 -1.46
CA PHE A 163 -30.15 -4.69 -2.14
C PHE A 163 -30.98 -5.56 -1.18
N GLN A 164 -30.41 -6.04 -0.07
CA GLN A 164 -31.14 -6.81 0.95
C GLN A 164 -32.16 -5.96 1.73
N GLU A 165 -31.85 -4.68 1.98
CA GLU A 165 -32.76 -3.74 2.62
C GLU A 165 -33.79 -3.22 1.60
N LEU A 166 -33.39 -3.02 0.33
CA LEU A 166 -34.30 -2.72 -0.78
C LEU A 166 -35.31 -3.83 -1.00
N GLY A 167 -34.94 -5.11 -0.82
CA GLY A 167 -35.85 -6.24 -0.88
C GLY A 167 -37.01 -6.14 0.13
N LEU A 168 -36.77 -5.59 1.32
CA LEU A 168 -37.82 -5.32 2.32
C LEU A 168 -38.77 -4.18 1.89
N TYR A 169 -38.28 -3.21 1.12
CA TYR A 169 -39.10 -2.11 0.58
C TYR A 169 -39.83 -2.48 -0.72
N MET A 170 -39.29 -3.44 -1.48
CA MET A 170 -39.85 -3.94 -2.74
C MET A 170 -40.83 -5.11 -2.56
N ALA A 171 -40.78 -5.82 -1.42
CA ALA A 171 -41.74 -6.87 -1.06
C ALA A 171 -43.08 -6.32 -0.55
N LYS A 172 -43.65 -5.33 -1.26
CA LYS A 172 -45.02 -4.84 -1.06
C LYS A 172 -45.99 -5.52 -2.01
#